data_AF-A0A6B2FZL8-F1
#
_entry.id   AF-A0A6B2FZL8-F1
#
_cell.length_a   1.000
_cell.length_b   1.000
_cell.length_c   1.000
_cell.angle_alpha   90.00
_cell.angle_beta   90.00
_cell.angle_gamma   90.00
#
_symmetry.space_group_name_H-M   'P 1'
#
loop_
_entity.id
_entity.type
_entity.pdbx_description
1 polymer ?
#
loop_
_entity_poly.entity_id
_entity_poly.type
_entity_poly.pdbx_seq_one_letter_code
_entity_poly.pdbx_strand_id
1 'polypeptide(L)'
;MFKNAQPLTSDRDLLSRSFERYVHHKSSPDPIAILDSIQQVIMCDANVGWRSHQTTKRQIIVIAKHETRRAGHGDIALFLKPNDGECHMRNSTDTDLPKEDYINPLHVYETLSESHTQVYFFCSHSLLHHYKVSAIYTCQNHVFHD
;
A
#
# COMPACT_ATOMS: atom_id res chain seq x y z
N MET A 1 1.20 1.64 10.33
CA MET A 1 -0.27 1.77 10.37
C MET A 1 -0.77 2.37 9.07
N PHE A 2 -1.58 1.63 8.30
CA PHE A 2 -2.23 2.14 7.08
C PHE A 2 -3.52 2.90 7.42
N LYS A 3 -3.82 3.96 6.66
CA LYS A 3 -5.06 4.73 6.78
C LYS A 3 -5.59 5.08 5.40
N ASN A 4 -6.82 4.68 5.13
CA ASN A 4 -7.56 5.11 3.95
C ASN A 4 -8.16 6.50 4.21
N ALA A 5 -7.56 7.53 3.62
CA ALA A 5 -8.05 8.91 3.78
C ALA A 5 -9.28 9.21 2.90
N GLN A 6 -9.44 8.52 1.77
CA GLN A 6 -10.45 8.82 0.75
C GLN A 6 -10.75 7.56 -0.08
N PRO A 7 -11.95 6.98 0.05
CA PRO A 7 -12.42 5.94 -0.87
C PRO A 7 -12.47 6.45 -2.32
N LEU A 8 -12.40 5.51 -3.27
CA LEU A 8 -12.49 5.81 -4.70
C LEU A 8 -13.75 6.61 -5.00
N THR A 9 -13.56 7.70 -5.74
CA THR A 9 -14.63 8.63 -6.09
C THR A 9 -14.39 9.17 -7.50
N SER A 10 -15.47 9.49 -8.20
CA SER A 10 -15.42 10.25 -9.45
C SER A 10 -15.39 11.76 -9.23
N ASP A 11 -15.61 12.22 -7.99
CA ASP A 11 -15.54 13.63 -7.61
C ASP A 11 -14.07 14.05 -7.43
N ARG A 12 -13.57 14.78 -8.43
CA ARG A 12 -12.19 15.29 -8.45
C ARG A 12 -11.93 16.31 -7.36
N ASP A 13 -12.92 17.14 -7.02
CA ASP A 13 -12.74 18.19 -6.04
C ASP A 13 -12.69 17.59 -4.63
N LEU A 14 -13.47 16.55 -4.37
CA LEU A 14 -13.38 15.77 -3.15
C LEU A 14 -11.99 15.14 -3.00
N LEU A 15 -11.46 14.56 -4.09
CA LEU A 15 -10.11 13.99 -4.09
C LEU A 15 -9.05 15.07 -3.79
N SER A 16 -9.10 16.21 -4.47
CA SER A 16 -8.16 17.33 -4.25
C SER A 16 -8.19 17.83 -2.80
N ARG A 17 -9.39 18.07 -2.24
CA ARG A 17 -9.54 18.50 -0.85
C ARG A 17 -9.03 17.46 0.16
N SER A 18 -9.23 16.17 -0.11
CA SER A 18 -8.72 15.11 0.76
C SER A 18 -7.20 14.98 0.67
N PHE A 19 -6.62 15.19 -0.52
CA PHE A 19 -5.18 15.20 -0.73
C PHE A 19 -4.50 16.37 0.01
N GLU A 20 -4.99 17.59 -0.18
CA GLU A 20 -4.46 18.79 0.51
C GLU A 20 -4.47 18.62 2.03
N ARG A 21 -5.60 18.18 2.60
CA ARG A 21 -5.71 17.92 4.04
C ARG A 21 -4.67 16.91 4.53
N TYR A 22 -4.41 15.85 3.76
CA TYR A 22 -3.48 14.80 4.15
C TYR A 22 -2.02 15.26 4.11
N VAL A 23 -1.61 15.98 3.05
CA VAL A 23 -0.23 16.48 2.90
C VAL A 23 0.15 17.42 4.05
N HIS A 24 -0.77 18.28 4.49
CA HIS A 24 -0.52 19.21 5.59
C HIS A 24 -0.38 18.55 6.97
N HIS A 25 -0.84 17.30 7.16
CA HIS A 25 -0.93 16.66 8.47
C HIS A 25 0.16 15.61 8.76
N LYS A 26 1.10 15.34 7.85
CA LYS A 26 2.00 14.19 8.02
C LYS A 26 3.35 14.55 8.63
N SER A 27 3.48 14.30 9.94
CA SER A 27 4.76 13.93 10.57
C SER A 27 4.64 12.52 11.12
N SER A 28 5.30 11.54 10.50
CA SER A 28 5.57 10.26 11.17
C SER A 28 6.89 9.69 10.66
N PRO A 29 7.89 9.56 11.54
CA PRO A 29 9.13 8.88 11.24
C PRO A 29 9.00 7.43 11.73
N ASP A 30 8.52 6.50 10.90
CA ASP A 30 8.79 5.06 11.12
C ASP A 30 8.31 4.18 9.95
N PRO A 31 8.83 2.94 9.84
CA PRO A 31 9.17 2.26 8.61
C PRO A 31 7.95 1.82 7.81
N ILE A 32 8.09 1.91 6.49
CA ILE A 32 6.94 1.89 5.60
C ILE A 32 6.54 0.43 5.31
N ALA A 33 5.47 -0.01 5.94
CA ALA A 33 4.77 -1.25 5.59
C ALA A 33 3.98 -1.07 4.28
N ILE A 34 4.69 -0.80 3.17
CA ILE A 34 4.04 -0.53 1.86
C ILE A 34 3.31 -1.76 1.39
N LEU A 35 3.96 -2.93 1.48
CA LEU A 35 3.34 -4.18 1.05
C LEU A 35 2.08 -4.49 1.85
N ASP A 36 2.12 -4.32 3.17
CA ASP A 36 0.94 -4.46 4.03
C ASP A 36 -0.16 -3.47 3.60
N SER A 37 0.21 -2.23 3.27
CA SER A 37 -0.74 -1.23 2.79
C SER A 37 -1.37 -1.63 1.45
N ILE A 38 -0.59 -2.20 0.53
CA ILE A 38 -1.11 -2.73 -0.74
C ILE A 38 -2.07 -3.88 -0.48
N GLN A 39 -1.72 -4.81 0.42
CA GLN A 39 -2.58 -5.93 0.81
C GLN A 39 -3.91 -5.41 1.36
N GLN A 40 -3.88 -4.47 2.32
CA GLN A 40 -5.10 -3.86 2.87
C GLN A 40 -5.92 -3.13 1.81
N VAL A 41 -5.28 -2.44 0.86
CA VAL A 41 -5.99 -1.77 -0.24
C VAL A 41 -6.73 -2.77 -1.12
N ILE A 42 -6.15 -3.95 -1.39
CA ILE A 42 -6.80 -4.95 -2.25
C ILE A 42 -7.89 -5.71 -1.51
N MET A 43 -7.65 -6.08 -0.25
CA MET A 43 -8.57 -6.94 0.52
C MET A 43 -9.76 -6.17 1.10
N CYS A 44 -9.60 -4.89 1.41
CA CYS A 44 -10.67 -4.06 1.95
C CYS A 44 -11.52 -3.40 0.85
N ASP A 45 -12.09 -4.24 -0.05
CA ASP A 45 -12.85 -3.81 -1.23
C ASP A 45 -13.92 -2.75 -0.92
N ALA A 46 -14.72 -2.99 0.12
CA ALA A 46 -15.81 -2.08 0.51
C ALA A 46 -15.29 -0.76 1.08
N ASN A 47 -14.22 -0.78 1.88
CA ASN A 47 -13.67 0.44 2.48
C ASN A 47 -12.96 1.30 1.45
N VAL A 48 -12.24 0.69 0.50
CA VAL A 48 -11.56 1.39 -0.59
C VAL A 48 -12.56 1.83 -1.67
N GLY A 49 -13.65 1.10 -1.85
CA GLY A 49 -14.66 1.37 -2.87
C GLY A 49 -14.30 0.77 -4.23
N TRP A 50 -13.62 -0.39 -4.24
CA TRP A 50 -13.34 -1.09 -5.49
C TRP A 50 -14.64 -1.53 -6.16
N ARG A 51 -14.70 -1.34 -7.48
CA ARG A 51 -15.73 -1.98 -8.31
C ARG A 51 -15.32 -3.44 -8.57
N SER A 52 -16.26 -4.25 -9.06
CA SER A 52 -15.97 -5.65 -9.39
C SER A 52 -14.76 -5.76 -10.33
N HIS A 53 -13.80 -6.60 -9.95
CA HIS A 53 -12.60 -6.87 -10.75
C HIS A 53 -12.94 -7.57 -12.08
N GLN A 54 -14.13 -8.16 -12.20
CA GLN A 54 -14.61 -8.78 -13.44
C GLN A 54 -14.92 -7.77 -14.55
N THR A 55 -15.22 -6.52 -14.18
CA THR A 55 -15.66 -5.48 -15.12
C THR A 55 -14.75 -4.25 -15.16
N THR A 56 -13.74 -4.19 -14.29
CA THR A 56 -12.85 -3.03 -14.16
C THR A 56 -11.42 -3.44 -13.96
N LYS A 57 -10.50 -2.68 -14.56
CA LYS A 57 -9.07 -2.82 -14.33
C LYS A 57 -8.68 -2.01 -13.09
N ARG A 58 -8.17 -2.69 -12.05
CA ARG A 58 -7.73 -2.04 -10.81
C ARG A 58 -6.27 -1.58 -10.96
N GLN A 59 -5.98 -0.37 -10.49
CA GLN A 59 -4.64 0.22 -10.55
C GLN A 59 -4.30 0.88 -9.21
N ILE A 60 -3.12 0.57 -8.70
CA ILE A 60 -2.56 1.17 -7.48
C ILE A 60 -1.32 1.95 -7.87
N ILE A 61 -1.25 3.21 -7.43
CA ILE A 61 -0.08 4.07 -7.59
C ILE A 61 0.55 4.23 -6.21
N VAL A 62 1.80 3.80 -6.09
CA VAL A 62 2.59 3.88 -4.86
C VAL A 62 3.65 4.95 -5.02
N ILE A 63 3.65 5.92 -4.11
CA ILE A 63 4.73 6.91 -4.02
C ILE A 63 5.63 6.51 -2.85
N ALA A 64 6.80 5.96 -3.15
CA ALA A 64 7.72 5.40 -2.16
C ALA A 64 8.96 6.30 -1.99
N LYS A 65 9.21 6.72 -0.76
CA LYS A 65 10.42 7.47 -0.37
C LYS A 65 11.45 6.63 0.40
N HIS A 66 11.08 5.41 0.80
CA HIS A 66 11.93 4.49 1.54
C HIS A 66 11.63 3.05 1.10
N GLU A 67 12.50 2.12 1.48
CA GLU A 67 12.28 0.68 1.33
C GLU A 67 11.11 0.19 2.19
N THR A 68 10.46 -0.89 1.75
CA THR A 68 9.37 -1.51 2.50
C THR A 68 9.88 -2.63 3.38
N ARG A 69 9.30 -2.77 4.57
CA ARG A 69 9.43 -4.01 5.35
C ARG A 69 8.63 -5.13 4.68
N ARG A 70 9.00 -6.35 5.03
CA ARG A 70 8.47 -7.63 4.51
C ARG A 70 8.66 -8.72 5.56
N ALA A 71 7.96 -9.84 5.44
CA ALA A 71 8.03 -10.95 6.38
C ALA A 71 9.48 -11.25 6.88
N GLY A 72 9.61 -11.49 8.18
CA GLY A 72 10.85 -11.64 8.96
C GLY A 72 11.38 -10.33 9.56
N HIS A 73 11.01 -9.16 9.03
CA HIS A 73 11.45 -7.89 9.61
C HIS A 73 10.73 -7.52 10.92
N GLY A 74 9.58 -8.13 11.22
CA GLY A 74 8.83 -7.93 12.46
C GLY A 74 9.44 -8.66 13.66
N ASP A 75 10.30 -9.65 13.44
CA ASP A 75 10.91 -10.47 14.49
C ASP A 75 11.66 -9.64 15.53
N ILE A 76 12.35 -8.57 15.11
CA ILE A 76 13.10 -7.66 16.00
C ILE A 76 12.18 -6.93 17.00
N ALA A 77 10.90 -6.82 16.68
CA ALA A 77 9.87 -6.18 17.48
C ALA A 77 8.94 -7.21 18.15
N LEU A 78 9.28 -8.51 18.08
CA LEU A 78 8.47 -9.62 18.58
C LEU A 78 7.10 -9.75 17.90
N PHE A 79 6.97 -9.28 16.66
CA PHE A 79 5.81 -9.54 15.82
C PHE A 79 5.99 -10.92 15.17
N LEU A 80 5.68 -11.97 15.92
CA LEU A 80 5.96 -13.36 15.54
C LEU A 80 4.78 -14.06 14.84
N LYS A 81 3.59 -13.46 14.90
CA LYS A 81 2.42 -13.99 14.19
C LYS A 81 2.56 -13.62 12.71
N PRO A 82 2.55 -14.58 11.77
CA PRO A 82 2.56 -14.25 10.35
C PRO A 82 1.36 -13.39 9.97
N ASN A 83 1.56 -12.47 9.03
CA ASN A 83 0.48 -11.71 8.43
C ASN A 83 -0.49 -12.64 7.71
N ASP A 84 -1.77 -12.59 8.05
CA ASP A 84 -2.79 -13.47 7.45
C ASP A 84 -3.23 -13.03 6.05
N GLY A 85 -2.86 -11.82 5.64
CA GLY A 85 -3.22 -11.24 4.34
C GLY A 85 -4.68 -10.81 4.23
N GLU A 86 -5.45 -10.78 5.32
CA GLU A 86 -6.87 -10.43 5.32
C GLU A 86 -7.10 -8.91 5.52
N CYS A 87 -8.33 -8.46 5.32
CA CYS A 87 -8.70 -7.07 5.59
C CYS A 87 -8.88 -6.81 7.10
N HIS A 88 -8.08 -5.87 7.64
CA HIS A 88 -8.12 -5.46 9.05
C HIS A 88 -8.51 -3.98 9.22
N MET A 89 -9.09 -3.36 8.19
CA MET A 89 -9.49 -1.96 8.23
C MET A 89 -10.80 -1.76 9.01
N ARG A 90 -10.74 -1.01 10.11
CA ARG A 90 -11.91 -0.52 10.85
C ARG A 90 -11.91 1.00 10.87
N ASN A 91 -13.03 1.64 10.53
CA ASN A 91 -13.15 3.10 10.43
C ASN A 91 -12.02 3.74 9.61
N SER A 92 -11.77 3.17 8.43
CA SER A 92 -10.75 3.62 7.47
C SER A 92 -9.30 3.52 7.94
N THR A 93 -9.05 2.78 9.02
CA THR A 93 -7.72 2.63 9.60
C THR A 93 -7.44 1.17 9.88
N ASP A 94 -6.24 0.71 9.56
CA ASP A 94 -5.80 -0.64 9.89
C ASP A 94 -5.58 -0.77 11.40
N THR A 95 -6.29 -1.71 12.03
CA THR A 95 -6.31 -1.87 13.49
C THR A 95 -5.40 -2.96 14.05
N ASP A 96 -4.87 -3.86 13.20
CA ASP A 96 -4.17 -5.06 13.69
C ASP A 96 -2.65 -5.07 13.46
N LEU A 97 -2.10 -4.00 12.88
CA LEU A 97 -0.66 -3.84 12.65
C LEU A 97 0.28 -3.97 13.88
N PRO A 98 -0.10 -3.80 15.15
CA PRO A 98 0.84 -4.11 16.24
C PRO A 98 0.92 -5.60 16.62
N LYS A 99 0.21 -6.52 15.93
CA LYS A 99 0.15 -7.94 16.34
C LYS A 99 0.77 -8.93 15.34
N GLU A 100 0.92 -8.53 14.08
CA GLU A 100 1.40 -9.40 13.01
C GLU A 100 2.72 -8.90 12.45
N ASP A 101 3.52 -9.83 11.94
CA ASP A 101 4.66 -9.52 11.08
C ASP A 101 4.18 -8.83 9.80
N TYR A 102 5.13 -8.30 9.03
CA TYR A 102 4.89 -7.73 7.72
C TYR A 102 4.49 -8.83 6.72
N ILE A 103 3.72 -8.45 5.69
CA ILE A 103 3.23 -9.40 4.70
C ILE A 103 4.38 -10.03 3.89
N ASN A 104 4.21 -11.30 3.53
CA ASN A 104 5.10 -11.99 2.59
C ASN A 104 4.87 -11.44 1.17
N PRO A 105 5.92 -11.00 0.45
CA PRO A 105 5.77 -10.51 -0.93
C PRO A 105 5.07 -11.46 -1.90
N LEU A 106 5.17 -12.78 -1.68
CA LEU A 106 4.47 -13.78 -2.50
C LEU A 106 2.95 -13.70 -2.31
N HIS A 107 2.48 -13.49 -1.08
CA HIS A 107 1.04 -13.35 -0.81
C HIS A 107 0.48 -12.13 -1.53
N VAL A 108 1.19 -10.99 -1.47
CA VAL A 108 0.80 -9.77 -2.21
C VAL A 108 0.73 -10.03 -3.71
N TYR A 109 1.68 -10.79 -4.26
CA TYR A 109 1.67 -11.17 -5.68
C TYR A 109 0.41 -12.00 -6.05
N GLU A 110 0.07 -12.99 -5.24
CA GLU A 110 -1.10 -13.84 -5.45
C GLU A 110 -2.38 -13.00 -5.43
N THR A 111 -2.55 -12.14 -4.42
CA THR A 111 -3.70 -11.25 -4.30
C THR A 111 -3.80 -10.27 -5.48
N LEU A 112 -2.68 -9.72 -5.96
CA LEU A 112 -2.64 -8.85 -7.14
C LEU A 112 -3.09 -9.58 -8.41
N SER A 113 -2.62 -10.81 -8.59
CA SER A 113 -2.95 -11.66 -9.73
C SER A 113 -4.45 -11.99 -9.76
N GLU A 114 -5.01 -12.46 -8.64
CA GLU A 114 -6.42 -12.82 -8.53
C GLU A 114 -7.35 -11.62 -8.72
N SER A 115 -6.98 -10.47 -8.15
CA SER A 115 -7.78 -9.24 -8.25
C SER A 115 -7.60 -8.48 -9.56
N HIS A 116 -6.75 -8.97 -10.49
CA HIS A 116 -6.40 -8.30 -11.74
C HIS A 116 -5.90 -6.86 -11.52
N THR A 117 -5.19 -6.64 -10.42
CA THR A 117 -4.72 -5.32 -9.99
C THR A 117 -3.29 -5.08 -10.45
N GLN A 118 -3.05 -3.93 -11.06
CA GLN A 118 -1.70 -3.50 -11.45
C GLN A 118 -1.15 -2.48 -10.46
N VAL A 119 0.12 -2.61 -10.08
CA VAL A 119 0.79 -1.68 -9.16
C VAL A 119 1.92 -0.94 -9.87
N TYR A 120 1.92 0.38 -9.75
CA TYR A 120 2.97 1.26 -10.26
C TYR A 120 3.68 1.92 -9.09
N PHE A 121 5.00 1.74 -9.01
CA PHE A 121 5.82 2.41 -8.01
C PHE A 121 6.43 3.68 -8.59
N PHE A 122 6.39 4.76 -7.85
CA PHE A 122 7.08 6.02 -8.13
C PHE A 122 8.06 6.23 -6.99
N CYS A 123 9.34 6.04 -7.29
CA CYS A 123 10.41 5.88 -6.31
C CYS A 123 11.66 6.66 -6.75
N SER A 124 12.52 7.05 -5.80
CA SER A 124 13.83 7.63 -6.13
C SER A 124 14.75 6.57 -6.75
N HIS A 125 15.77 7.02 -7.49
CA HIS A 125 16.72 6.12 -8.15
C HIS A 125 17.41 5.14 -7.17
N SER A 126 17.71 5.60 -5.95
CA SER A 126 18.30 4.78 -4.89
C SER A 126 17.45 3.57 -4.48
N LEU A 127 16.13 3.65 -4.65
CA LEU A 127 15.18 2.59 -4.30
C LEU A 127 14.91 1.62 -5.45
N LEU A 128 15.50 1.85 -6.63
CA LEU A 128 15.29 0.99 -7.78
C LEU A 128 15.71 -0.45 -7.50
N HIS A 129 16.84 -0.68 -6.83
CA HIS A 129 17.28 -2.05 -6.53
C HIS A 129 16.25 -2.79 -5.65
N HIS A 130 15.62 -2.09 -4.72
CA HIS A 130 14.65 -2.65 -3.80
C HIS A 130 13.32 -3.00 -4.51
N TYR A 131 12.80 -2.12 -5.36
CA TYR A 131 11.50 -2.32 -6.02
C TYR A 131 11.57 -2.97 -7.41
N LYS A 132 12.74 -2.98 -8.06
CA LYS A 132 12.93 -3.60 -9.38
C LYS A 132 13.24 -5.09 -9.22
N VAL A 133 12.22 -5.85 -8.85
CA VAL A 133 12.26 -7.32 -8.85
C VAL A 133 11.23 -7.81 -9.88
N SER A 134 11.74 -8.33 -11.01
CA SER A 134 11.06 -9.00 -12.14
C SER A 134 9.56 -8.68 -12.40
N ALA A 135 9.29 -8.08 -13.56
CA ALA A 135 8.02 -8.03 -14.32
C ALA A 135 6.79 -7.26 -13.76
N ILE A 136 6.76 -6.80 -12.50
CA ILE A 136 5.52 -6.22 -11.92
C ILE A 136 5.61 -4.71 -11.69
N TYR A 137 6.81 -4.17 -11.46
CA TYR A 137 7.00 -2.81 -10.99
C TYR A 137 7.77 -1.97 -12.02
N THR A 138 7.07 -1.06 -12.69
CA THR A 138 7.73 -0.02 -13.49
C THR A 138 7.96 1.18 -12.59
N CYS A 139 9.16 1.32 -12.00
CA CYS A 139 9.54 2.57 -11.34
C CYS A 139 9.91 3.61 -12.40
N GLN A 140 9.06 4.63 -12.55
CA GLN A 140 9.35 5.77 -13.41
C GLN A 140 10.19 6.79 -12.63
N ASN A 141 11.33 7.18 -13.19
CA ASN A 141 12.21 8.22 -12.62
C ASN A 141 11.41 9.50 -12.39
N HIS A 142 11.12 9.83 -11.14
CA HIS A 142 10.57 11.13 -10.76
C HIS A 142 11.52 11.80 -9.77
N VAL A 143 11.93 13.02 -10.09
CA VAL A 143 12.63 13.91 -9.17
C VAL A 143 11.55 14.56 -8.31
N PHE A 144 11.49 14.22 -7.02
CA PHE A 144 10.72 14.98 -6.05
C PHE A 144 11.54 16.23 -5.74
N HIS A 145 11.06 17.40 -6.16
CA HIS A 145 11.58 18.66 -5.64
C HIS A 145 10.94 18.89 -4.26
N ASP A 146 11.79 19.11 -3.26
CA ASP A 146 11.40 19.43 -1.89
C ASP A 146 10.60 20.75 -1.79
#